data_AF-A0A9D7FU39-F1
#
_entry.id   AF-A0A9D7FU39-F1
#
_cell.length_a   1.000
_cell.length_b   1.000
_cell.length_c   1.000
_cell.angle_alpha   90.00
_cell.angle_beta   90.00
_cell.angle_gamma   90.00
#
_symmetry.space_group_name_H-M   'P 1'
#
loop_
_entity.id
_entity.type
_entity.pdbx_description
1 polymer ?
#
loop_
_entity_poly.entity_id
_entity_poly.type
_entity_poly.pdbx_seq_one_letter_code
_entity_poly.pdbx_strand_id
1 'polypeptide(L)'
;MGFLLVIACAMDLLWFGGRFLQALTREEWKKKYFPDSEVMQTLHAEPEPGRLLVVDSGLDWRVQPLHPELFPNTPMRYGVRTVRGYSPSILKSFSEFINLIQGWPAEAFSDNSFPGWTATVNGTILKPMKVFHTFMAVPVPAGKSHVVWEFRPSHWSLYLLLSAAGIGLSLILSAIPIIRKQARQG
;
A
#
# COMPACT_ATOMS: atom_id res chain seq x y z
N MET A 1 11.21 -38.52 -2.86
CA MET A 1 11.90 -37.32 -3.36
C MET A 1 11.04 -36.06 -3.23
N GLY A 2 9.86 -35.98 -3.88
CA GLY A 2 9.03 -34.76 -3.86
C GLY A 2 8.61 -34.26 -2.47
N PHE A 3 8.24 -35.16 -1.55
CA PHE A 3 7.84 -34.78 -0.19
C PHE A 3 8.99 -34.16 0.64
N LEU A 4 10.22 -34.65 0.44
CA LEU A 4 11.41 -34.10 1.10
C LEU A 4 11.74 -32.69 0.58
N LEU A 5 11.48 -32.44 -0.70
CA LEU A 5 11.73 -31.14 -1.33
C LEU A 5 10.71 -30.10 -0.87
N VAL A 6 9.43 -30.49 -0.73
CA VAL A 6 8.39 -29.65 -0.11
C VAL A 6 8.72 -29.32 1.34
N ILE A 7 9.15 -30.30 2.13
CA ILE A 7 9.60 -30.07 3.51
C ILE A 7 10.81 -29.13 3.54
N ALA A 8 11.79 -29.32 2.67
CA ALA A 8 12.97 -28.45 2.60
C ALA A 8 12.59 -27.01 2.23
N CYS A 9 11.71 -26.81 1.24
CA CYS A 9 11.20 -25.48 0.90
C CYS A 9 10.38 -24.85 2.03
N ALA A 10 9.54 -25.63 2.71
CA ALA A 10 8.77 -25.14 3.86
C ALA A 10 9.68 -24.78 5.03
N MET A 11 10.71 -25.59 5.30
CA MET A 11 11.72 -25.32 6.31
C MET A 11 12.53 -24.06 5.97
N ASP A 12 12.94 -23.90 4.71
CA ASP A 12 13.64 -22.70 4.24
C ASP A 12 12.76 -21.44 4.38
N LEU A 13 11.49 -21.51 3.96
CA LEU A 13 10.52 -20.44 4.13
C LEU A 13 10.27 -20.09 5.60
N LEU A 14 10.15 -21.08 6.47
CA LEU A 14 9.97 -20.86 7.91
C LEU A 14 11.25 -20.31 8.56
N TRP A 15 12.41 -20.81 8.16
CA TRP A 15 13.71 -20.36 8.65
C TRP A 15 14.02 -18.92 8.22
N PHE A 16 13.82 -18.62 6.94
CA PHE A 16 13.99 -17.29 6.37
C PHE A 16 12.91 -16.35 6.88
N GLY A 17 11.64 -16.68 6.66
CA GLY A 17 10.49 -15.86 7.02
C GLY A 17 10.38 -15.59 8.52
N GLY A 18 10.68 -16.58 9.36
CA GLY A 18 10.67 -16.44 10.82
C GLY A 18 11.67 -15.41 11.36
N ARG A 19 12.74 -15.09 10.60
CA ARG A 19 13.70 -14.03 10.96
C ARG A 19 13.18 -12.62 10.68
N PHE A 20 12.28 -12.47 9.70
CA PHE A 20 11.73 -11.18 9.29
C PHE A 20 10.35 -10.90 9.87
N LEU A 21 9.56 -11.95 10.11
CA LEU A 21 8.21 -11.87 10.67
C LEU A 21 8.27 -12.02 12.19
N GLN A 22 8.57 -10.92 12.88
CA GLN A 22 8.40 -10.87 14.32
C GLN A 22 6.90 -10.77 14.64
N ALA A 23 6.32 -11.86 15.13
CA ALA A 23 4.95 -11.90 15.62
C ALA A 23 4.87 -11.19 16.99
N LEU A 24 4.88 -9.86 16.96
CA LEU A 24 4.68 -9.04 18.14
C LEU A 24 3.19 -9.00 18.47
N THR A 25 2.85 -9.04 19.76
CA THR A 25 1.50 -8.70 20.19
C THR A 25 1.19 -7.25 19.81
N ARG A 26 -0.10 -6.90 19.74
CA ARG A 26 -0.52 -5.52 19.41
C ARG A 26 0.13 -4.48 20.31
N GLU A 27 0.26 -4.77 21.60
CA GLU A 27 0.84 -3.85 22.59
C GLU A 27 2.36 -3.75 22.46
N GLU A 28 3.07 -4.86 22.23
CA GLU A 28 4.51 -4.84 21.96
C GLU A 28 4.84 -4.12 20.64
N TRP A 29 4.04 -4.34 19.61
CA TRP A 29 4.18 -3.66 18.33
C TRP A 29 4.00 -2.15 18.47
N LYS A 30 2.96 -1.70 19.20
CA LYS A 30 2.76 -0.28 19.52
C LYS A 30 3.96 0.28 20.27
N LYS A 31 4.40 -0.38 21.35
CA LYS A 31 5.54 0.10 22.14
C LYS A 31 6.83 0.18 21.33
N LYS A 32 7.04 -0.76 20.40
CA LYS A 32 8.25 -0.83 19.57
C LYS A 32 8.28 0.22 18.46
N TYR A 33 7.18 0.43 17.75
CA TYR A 33 7.14 1.28 16.55
C TYR A 33 6.50 2.64 16.77
N PHE A 34 5.70 2.78 17.82
CA PHE A 34 4.98 4.00 18.19
C PHE A 34 5.14 4.28 19.69
N PRO A 35 6.38 4.47 20.18
CA PRO A 35 6.61 4.79 21.59
C PRO A 35 5.98 6.14 21.94
N ASP A 36 5.52 6.28 23.19
CA ASP A 36 5.08 7.55 23.74
C ASP A 36 6.31 8.39 24.11
N SER A 37 6.88 9.06 23.12
CA SER A 37 8.08 9.91 23.25
C SER A 37 7.80 11.20 24.01
N GLU A 38 8.84 11.82 24.56
CA GLU A 38 8.75 13.15 25.20
C GLU A 38 8.15 14.20 24.25
N VAL A 39 8.48 14.12 22.96
CA VAL A 39 7.92 15.00 21.93
C VAL A 39 6.40 14.80 21.81
N MET A 40 5.92 13.56 21.76
CA MET A 40 4.48 13.28 21.68
C MET A 40 3.75 13.67 22.96
N GLN A 41 4.34 13.41 24.13
CA GLN A 41 3.79 13.83 25.43
C GLN A 41 3.64 15.36 25.49
N THR A 42 4.66 16.08 25.03
CA THR A 42 4.65 17.55 24.97
C THR A 42 3.54 18.05 24.04
N LEU A 43 3.43 17.48 22.83
CA LEU A 43 2.39 17.85 21.86
C LEU A 43 0.98 17.53 22.37
N HIS A 44 0.80 16.45 23.13
CA HIS A 44 -0.48 16.11 23.74
C HIS A 44 -0.84 16.96 24.95
N ALA A 45 0.15 17.53 25.63
CA ALA A 45 -0.05 18.43 26.75
C ALA A 45 -0.40 19.88 26.33
N GLU A 46 -0.31 20.20 25.03
CA GLU A 46 -0.66 21.53 24.54
C GLU A 46 -2.16 21.85 24.78
N PRO A 47 -2.48 23.00 25.41
CA PRO A 47 -3.86 23.35 25.75
C PRO A 47 -4.73 23.65 24.52
N GLU A 48 -4.12 24.14 23.43
CA GLU A 48 -4.78 24.32 22.13
C GLU A 48 -4.02 23.53 21.06
N PRO A 49 -4.44 22.31 20.71
CA PRO A 49 -3.67 21.44 19.83
C PRO A 49 -3.61 21.99 18.40
N GLY A 50 -2.42 22.45 18.02
CA GLY A 50 -2.11 23.03 16.71
C GLY A 50 -1.84 21.99 15.61
N ARG A 51 -1.23 22.46 14.52
CA ARG A 51 -0.71 21.58 13.44
C ARG A 51 0.82 21.59 13.50
N LEU A 52 1.41 20.40 13.56
CA LEU A 52 2.86 20.19 13.57
C LEU A 52 3.47 20.48 12.19
N LEU A 53 4.39 21.45 12.10
CA LEU A 53 5.22 21.68 10.92
C LEU A 53 6.57 21.00 11.10
N VAL A 54 6.81 19.92 10.36
CA VAL A 54 8.14 19.30 10.28
C VAL A 54 8.88 19.89 9.09
N VAL A 55 9.98 20.59 9.36
CA VAL A 55 10.90 21.12 8.34
C VAL A 55 11.69 19.99 7.68
N ASP A 56 12.19 20.18 6.46
CA ASP A 56 12.84 19.10 5.69
C ASP A 56 14.07 18.50 6.39
N SER A 57 14.76 19.28 7.22
CA SER A 57 15.85 18.77 8.07
C SER A 57 15.39 17.71 9.08
N GLY A 58 14.14 17.76 9.53
CA GLY A 58 13.52 16.76 10.41
C GLY A 58 13.10 15.48 9.68
N LEU A 59 13.14 15.47 8.35
CA LEU A 59 12.84 14.31 7.51
C LEU A 59 14.11 13.64 6.94
N ASP A 60 15.28 14.18 7.31
CA ASP A 60 16.55 13.62 6.91
C ASP A 60 16.76 12.23 7.52
N TRP A 61 17.25 11.29 6.71
CA TRP A 61 17.52 9.92 7.14
C TRP A 61 18.50 9.83 8.31
N ARG A 62 19.37 10.84 8.49
CA ARG A 62 20.31 10.94 9.62
C ARG A 62 19.62 11.29 10.93
N VAL A 63 18.48 11.98 10.87
CA VAL A 63 17.70 12.43 12.04
C VAL A 63 16.56 11.46 12.35
N GLN A 64 16.12 10.68 11.36
CA GLN A 64 15.06 9.67 11.52
C GLN A 64 15.24 8.74 12.74
N PRO A 65 16.44 8.21 13.07
CA PRO A 65 16.58 7.35 14.24
C PRO A 65 16.40 8.06 15.58
N LEU A 66 16.54 9.40 15.61
CA LEU A 66 16.42 10.21 16.82
C LEU A 66 14.96 10.59 17.11
N HIS A 67 14.19 10.86 16.05
CA HIS A 67 12.78 11.26 16.14
C HIS A 67 11.89 10.46 15.17
N PRO A 68 11.77 9.14 15.36
CA PRO A 68 10.93 8.30 14.51
C PRO A 68 9.45 8.74 14.54
N GLU A 69 9.00 9.34 15.64
CA GLU A 69 7.65 9.86 15.84
C GLU A 69 7.29 11.03 14.89
N LEU A 70 8.29 11.77 14.40
CA LEU A 70 8.10 12.93 13.51
C LEU A 70 8.12 12.57 12.02
N PHE A 71 8.45 11.32 11.69
CA PHE A 71 8.54 10.86 10.30
C PHE A 71 7.19 10.95 9.59
N PRO A 72 7.12 11.10 8.24
CA PRO A 72 5.87 11.33 7.55
C PRO A 72 4.85 10.23 7.85
N ASN A 73 3.60 10.65 8.10
CA ASN A 73 2.47 9.80 8.50
C ASN A 73 2.57 9.13 9.89
N THR A 74 3.72 9.15 10.57
CA THR A 74 3.85 8.60 11.93
C THR A 74 3.03 9.35 12.99
N PRO A 75 3.04 10.72 13.05
CA PRO A 75 2.26 11.49 14.01
C PRO A 75 0.75 11.18 14.00
N MET A 76 0.22 10.68 12.89
CA MET A 76 -1.19 10.32 12.77
C MET A 76 -1.60 9.16 13.66
N ARG A 77 -0.67 8.23 13.96
CA ARG A 77 -0.93 7.15 14.91
C ARG A 77 -1.18 7.67 16.33
N TYR A 78 -0.65 8.85 16.62
CA TYR A 78 -0.85 9.58 17.86
C TYR A 78 -2.02 10.57 17.78
N GLY A 79 -2.67 10.72 16.61
CA GLY A 79 -3.73 11.72 16.43
C GLY A 79 -3.23 13.16 16.30
N VAL A 80 -1.91 13.36 16.14
CA VAL A 80 -1.30 14.67 15.93
C VAL A 80 -1.43 15.07 14.46
N ARG A 81 -1.97 16.27 14.22
CA ARG A 81 -2.18 16.81 12.87
C ARG A 81 -0.93 17.52 12.39
N THR A 82 -0.51 17.30 11.15
CA THR A 82 0.63 18.00 10.54
C THR A 82 0.19 19.10 9.57
N VAL A 83 1.06 20.10 9.35
CA VAL A 83 0.85 21.16 8.35
C VAL A 83 0.90 20.62 6.92
N ARG A 84 1.72 19.58 6.68
CA ARG A 84 1.83 18.95 5.36
C ARG A 84 0.61 18.11 4.97
N GLY A 85 -0.16 17.63 5.94
CA GLY A 85 -1.32 16.77 5.66
C GLY A 85 -0.92 15.35 5.22
N TYR A 86 -1.87 14.44 5.33
CA TYR A 86 -1.79 12.99 5.05
C TYR A 86 -1.32 12.66 3.62
N SER A 87 -0.58 11.55 3.45
CA SER A 87 -0.51 10.85 2.16
C SER A 87 -0.57 9.33 2.30
N PRO A 88 -1.72 8.78 1.90
CA PRO A 88 -1.92 7.75 0.91
C PRO A 88 -3.24 8.00 0.14
N SER A 89 -3.46 9.12 -0.55
CA SER A 89 -2.46 9.93 -1.24
C SER A 89 -3.17 11.19 -1.74
N ILE A 90 -2.70 12.37 -1.34
CA ILE A 90 -3.13 13.72 -1.78
C ILE A 90 -4.66 13.96 -1.75
N LEU A 91 -5.16 14.76 -0.77
CA LEU A 91 -6.54 15.23 -0.81
C LEU A 91 -6.84 15.87 -2.18
N LYS A 92 -7.99 15.58 -2.78
CA LYS A 92 -8.42 16.17 -4.06
C LYS A 92 -8.18 17.68 -4.11
N SER A 93 -8.59 18.41 -3.07
CA SER A 93 -8.37 19.86 -2.96
C SER A 93 -6.89 20.27 -2.92
N PHE A 94 -6.03 19.44 -2.33
CA PHE A 94 -4.58 19.68 -2.31
C PHE A 94 -3.96 19.33 -3.67
N SER A 95 -4.40 18.25 -4.34
CA SER A 95 -3.96 17.91 -5.70
C SER A 95 -4.35 19.02 -6.69
N GLU A 96 -5.60 19.48 -6.61
CA GLU A 96 -6.13 20.57 -7.43
C GLU A 96 -5.33 21.86 -7.18
N PHE A 97 -5.03 22.19 -5.91
CA PHE A 97 -4.20 23.34 -5.57
C PHE A 97 -2.77 23.22 -6.12
N ILE A 98 -2.11 22.08 -5.92
CA ILE A 98 -0.75 21.83 -6.41
C ILE A 98 -0.72 21.88 -7.95
N ASN A 99 -1.73 21.35 -8.63
CA ASN A 99 -1.85 21.44 -10.08
C ASN A 99 -1.96 22.90 -10.53
N LEU A 100 -2.86 23.69 -9.91
CA LEU A 100 -3.06 25.09 -10.27
C LEU A 100 -1.80 25.95 -10.08
N ILE A 101 -1.05 25.78 -8.97
CA ILE A 101 0.19 26.54 -8.74
C ILE A 101 1.31 26.16 -9.72
N GLN A 102 1.27 24.97 -10.31
CA GLN A 102 2.21 24.55 -11.37
C GLN A 102 1.71 24.89 -12.79
N GLY A 103 0.56 25.57 -12.90
CA GLY A 103 -0.06 25.91 -14.18
C GLY A 103 -0.76 24.73 -14.88
N TRP A 104 -1.17 23.72 -14.13
CA TRP A 104 -1.79 22.49 -14.63
C TRP A 104 -3.30 22.43 -14.37
N PRO A 105 -4.05 21.61 -15.13
CA PRO A 105 -5.47 21.38 -14.89
C PRO A 105 -5.72 20.72 -13.53
N ALA A 106 -6.76 21.16 -12.83
CA ALA A 106 -7.10 20.72 -11.48
C ALA A 106 -7.41 19.20 -11.43
N GLU A 107 -7.88 18.62 -12.54
CA GLU A 107 -8.42 17.27 -12.66
C GLU A 107 -7.35 16.16 -12.81
N ALA A 108 -6.06 16.48 -12.77
CA ALA A 108 -5.00 15.47 -12.88
C ALA A 108 -4.97 14.56 -11.64
N PHE A 109 -5.01 13.24 -11.87
CA PHE A 109 -5.04 12.18 -10.86
C PHE A 109 -3.62 11.72 -10.51
N SER A 110 -3.30 11.71 -9.21
CA SER A 110 -1.93 11.51 -8.70
C SER A 110 -1.47 10.05 -8.65
N ASP A 111 -2.24 9.10 -9.17
CA ASP A 111 -1.85 7.68 -9.23
C ASP A 111 -1.22 7.33 -10.57
N ASN A 112 -0.41 6.27 -10.56
CA ASN A 112 0.28 5.80 -11.75
C ASN A 112 -0.68 5.17 -12.75
N SER A 113 -0.43 5.48 -14.01
CA SER A 113 -1.20 5.03 -15.16
C SER A 113 -0.97 3.54 -15.38
N PHE A 114 -2.03 2.76 -15.18
CA PHE A 114 -2.01 1.31 -15.34
C PHE A 114 -3.29 0.81 -16.06
N PRO A 115 -3.22 -0.25 -16.89
CA PRO A 115 -4.41 -0.84 -17.49
C PRO A 115 -5.43 -1.32 -16.44
N GLY A 116 -6.68 -0.86 -16.54
CA GLY A 116 -7.76 -1.23 -15.62
C GLY A 116 -8.42 -0.05 -14.91
N TRP A 117 -7.84 1.14 -14.98
CA TRP A 117 -8.48 2.36 -14.49
C TRP A 117 -9.60 2.84 -15.41
N THR A 118 -10.71 3.22 -14.79
CA THR A 118 -11.87 3.89 -15.42
C THR A 118 -12.30 5.06 -14.55
N ALA A 119 -12.86 6.10 -15.16
CA ALA A 119 -13.43 7.23 -14.41
C ALA A 119 -14.86 7.48 -14.88
N THR A 120 -15.77 7.74 -13.96
CA THR A 120 -17.16 8.08 -14.23
C THR A 120 -17.38 9.54 -13.86
N VAL A 121 -17.67 10.39 -14.86
CA VAL A 121 -17.97 11.81 -14.68
C VAL A 121 -19.46 12.02 -14.90
N ASN A 122 -20.17 12.42 -13.84
CA ASN A 122 -21.62 12.66 -13.88
C ASN A 122 -22.42 11.48 -14.50
N GLY A 123 -22.03 10.25 -14.16
CA GLY A 123 -22.66 9.01 -14.66
C GLY A 123 -22.14 8.51 -16.01
N THR A 124 -21.30 9.28 -16.71
CA THR A 124 -20.69 8.86 -17.98
C THR A 124 -19.31 8.26 -17.75
N ILE A 125 -19.09 7.03 -18.20
CA ILE A 125 -17.79 6.36 -18.10
C ILE A 125 -16.86 6.93 -19.17
N LEU A 126 -15.71 7.43 -18.73
CA LEU A 126 -14.62 7.95 -19.54
C LEU A 126 -13.37 7.10 -19.35
N LYS A 127 -12.61 6.94 -20.43
CA LYS A 127 -11.29 6.31 -20.38
C LYS A 127 -10.25 7.35 -19.95
N PRO A 128 -9.49 7.10 -18.86
CA PRO A 128 -8.45 8.02 -18.44
C PRO A 128 -7.36 8.17 -19.50
N MET A 129 -6.92 9.41 -19.73
CA MET A 129 -5.80 9.71 -20.61
C MET A 129 -4.52 9.85 -19.81
N LYS A 130 -3.44 9.24 -20.29
CA LYS A 130 -2.13 9.36 -19.66
C LYS A 130 -1.61 10.78 -19.83
N VAL A 131 -1.18 11.39 -18.73
CA VAL A 131 -0.58 12.73 -18.69
C VAL A 131 0.77 12.64 -17.97
N PHE A 132 1.73 13.48 -18.35
CA PHE A 132 3.06 13.55 -17.73
C PHE A 132 3.78 12.19 -17.61
N HIS A 133 3.61 11.34 -18.62
CA HIS A 133 4.24 10.02 -18.75
C HIS A 133 3.83 8.95 -17.71
N THR A 134 3.36 9.35 -16.54
CA THR A 134 3.00 8.43 -15.45
C THR A 134 1.61 8.66 -14.87
N PHE A 135 1.01 9.84 -14.97
CA PHE A 135 -0.28 10.14 -14.34
C PHE A 135 -1.46 9.97 -15.29
N MET A 136 -2.67 10.19 -14.79
CA MET A 136 -3.91 10.10 -15.57
C MET A 136 -4.80 11.33 -15.37
N ALA A 137 -5.60 11.67 -16.36
CA ALA A 137 -6.61 12.73 -16.26
C ALA A 137 -7.88 12.34 -17.02
N VAL A 138 -9.00 13.00 -16.69
CA VAL A 138 -10.22 13.00 -17.50
C VAL A 138 -10.79 14.41 -17.61
N PRO A 139 -11.42 14.77 -18.74
CA PRO A 139 -12.08 16.07 -18.86
C PRO A 139 -13.28 16.14 -17.92
N VAL A 140 -13.35 17.21 -17.13
CA VAL A 140 -14.48 17.48 -16.22
C VAL A 140 -15.13 18.80 -16.66
N PRO A 141 -16.47 18.83 -16.88
CA PRO A 141 -17.17 20.07 -17.20
C PRO A 141 -17.05 21.10 -16.08
N ALA A 142 -17.04 22.38 -16.45
CA ALA A 142 -17.01 23.48 -15.50
C ALA A 142 -18.22 23.42 -14.53
N GLY A 143 -17.98 23.73 -13.27
CA GLY A 143 -19.00 23.71 -12.22
C GLY A 143 -18.93 22.47 -11.32
N LYS A 144 -20.05 22.12 -10.68
CA LYS A 144 -20.12 20.97 -9.76
C LYS A 144 -20.22 19.68 -10.57
N SER A 145 -19.21 18.81 -10.43
CA SER A 145 -19.17 17.49 -11.06
C SER A 145 -18.87 16.40 -10.03
N HIS A 146 -19.55 15.26 -10.17
CA HIS A 146 -19.28 14.05 -9.40
C HIS A 146 -18.40 13.12 -10.23
N VAL A 147 -17.18 12.87 -9.74
CA VAL A 147 -16.16 12.07 -10.44
C VAL A 147 -15.81 10.87 -9.57
N VAL A 148 -15.99 9.67 -10.11
CA VAL A 148 -15.67 8.41 -9.44
C VAL A 148 -14.59 7.69 -10.23
N TRP A 149 -13.51 7.28 -9.58
CA TRP A 149 -12.46 6.46 -10.20
C TRP A 149 -12.61 5.02 -9.73
N GLU A 150 -12.58 4.07 -10.66
CA GLU A 150 -12.63 2.63 -10.37
C GLU A 150 -11.46 1.91 -11.02
N PHE A 151 -10.78 1.07 -10.24
CA PHE A 151 -9.73 0.19 -10.72
C PHE A 151 -10.22 -1.25 -10.84
N ARG A 152 -10.18 -1.78 -12.07
CA ARG A 152 -10.50 -3.18 -12.38
C ARG A 152 -9.31 -3.83 -13.10
N PRO A 153 -8.45 -4.59 -12.41
CA PRO A 153 -7.26 -5.18 -13.01
C PRO A 153 -7.63 -6.11 -14.16
N SER A 154 -7.02 -5.92 -15.33
CA SER A 154 -7.41 -6.59 -16.58
C SER A 154 -7.15 -8.10 -16.60
N HIS A 155 -6.26 -8.63 -15.75
CA HIS A 155 -5.83 -10.03 -15.78
C HIS A 155 -5.96 -10.77 -14.44
N TRP A 156 -6.74 -10.21 -13.50
CA TRP A 156 -6.98 -10.81 -12.18
C TRP A 156 -7.37 -12.31 -12.26
N SER A 157 -8.30 -12.65 -13.14
CA SER A 157 -8.81 -14.03 -13.30
C SER A 157 -7.77 -14.99 -13.87
N LEU A 158 -6.92 -14.51 -14.79
CA LEU A 158 -5.84 -15.29 -15.38
C LEU A 158 -4.80 -15.67 -14.33
N TYR A 159 -4.39 -14.72 -13.48
CA TYR A 159 -3.46 -15.01 -12.39
C TYR A 159 -4.03 -16.03 -11.41
N LEU A 160 -5.32 -15.91 -11.08
CA LEU A 160 -6.00 -16.86 -10.20
C LEU A 160 -6.03 -18.28 -10.80
N LEU A 161 -6.35 -18.38 -12.09
CA LEU A 161 -6.34 -19.64 -12.84
C LEU A 161 -4.94 -20.27 -12.87
N LEU A 162 -3.90 -19.49 -13.15
CA LEU A 162 -2.52 -19.98 -13.16
C LEU A 162 -2.07 -20.47 -11.79
N SER A 163 -2.42 -19.76 -10.70
CA SER A 163 -2.15 -20.21 -9.34
C SER A 163 -2.88 -21.52 -9.01
N ALA A 164 -4.17 -21.62 -9.35
CA ALA A 164 -4.96 -22.83 -9.12
C ALA A 164 -4.43 -24.02 -9.93
N ALA A 165 -4.08 -23.81 -11.20
CA ALA A 165 -3.48 -24.83 -12.06
C ALA A 165 -2.12 -25.30 -11.53
N GLY A 166 -1.29 -24.37 -11.04
CA GLY A 166 -0.02 -24.67 -10.39
C GLY A 166 -0.22 -25.56 -9.16
N ILE A 167 -1.14 -25.19 -8.26
CA ILE A 167 -1.48 -26.00 -7.08
C ILE A 167 -1.98 -27.39 -7.49
N GLY A 168 -2.90 -27.47 -8.47
CA GLY A 168 -3.43 -28.73 -8.97
C GLY A 168 -2.34 -29.64 -9.53
N LEU A 169 -1.44 -29.10 -10.35
CA LEU A 169 -0.32 -29.84 -10.91
C LEU A 169 0.63 -30.34 -9.80
N SER A 170 0.95 -29.51 -8.82
CA SER A 170 1.77 -29.91 -7.67
C SER A 170 1.15 -31.05 -6.87
N LEU A 171 -0.17 -31.03 -6.65
CA LEU A 171 -0.88 -32.11 -5.96
C LEU A 171 -0.86 -33.42 -6.76
N ILE A 172 -1.10 -33.35 -8.07
CA ILE A 172 -1.05 -34.53 -8.96
C ILE A 172 0.34 -35.15 -8.95
N LEU A 173 1.39 -34.35 -9.16
CA LEU A 173 2.78 -34.85 -9.18
C LEU A 173 3.19 -35.45 -7.84
N SER A 174 2.68 -34.92 -6.72
CA SER A 174 2.93 -35.45 -5.37
C SER A 174 2.21 -36.78 -5.11
N ALA A 175 1.04 -37.00 -5.72
CA ALA A 175 0.24 -38.21 -5.57
C ALA A 175 0.75 -39.42 -6.39
N ILE A 176 1.37 -39.18 -7.55
CA ILE A 176 1.90 -40.24 -8.44
C ILE A 176 2.76 -41.30 -7.72
N PRO A 177 3.78 -40.94 -6.90
CA PRO A 177 4.59 -41.95 -6.21
C PRO A 177 3.82 -42.73 -5.13
N ILE A 178 2.76 -42.15 -4.53
CA ILE A 178 1.91 -42.81 -3.53
C ILE A 178 1.07 -43.89 -4.20
N ILE A 179 0.43 -43.54 -5.33
CA ILE A 179 -0.38 -44.46 -6.12
C ILE A 179 0.47 -45.62 -6.65
N ARG A 180 1.68 -45.32 -7.17
CA ARG A 180 2.62 -46.35 -7.66
C ARG A 180 3.12 -47.28 -6.55
N LYS A 181 3.21 -46.82 -5.30
CA LYS A 181 3.59 -47.65 -4.15
C LYS A 181 2.46 -48.60 -3.75
N GLN A 182 1.21 -48.12 -3.72
CA GLN A 182 0.04 -48.96 -3.44
C GLN A 182 -0.17 -50.04 -4.52
N ALA A 183 -0.02 -49.69 -5.80
CA ALA A 183 -0.17 -50.63 -6.92
C ALA A 183 0.93 -51.70 -7.00
N ARG A 184 2.04 -51.56 -6.25
CA ARG A 184 3.11 -52.56 -6.15
C ARG A 184 3.00 -53.46 -4.91
N GLN A 185 2.11 -53.13 -3.97
CA GLN A 185 1.94 -53.84 -2.70
C GLN A 185 0.65 -54.69 -2.62
N GLY A 186 -0.21 -54.62 -3.64
CA GLY A 186 -1.30 -55.58 -3.87
C GLY A 186 -0.99 -56.44 -5.09
#